data_AF-A0A933CFQ7-F1
#
_entry.id   AF-A0A933CFQ7-F1
#
_cell.length_a   1.000
_cell.length_b   1.000
_cell.length_c   1.000
_cell.angle_alpha   90.00
_cell.angle_beta   90.00
_cell.angle_gamma   90.00
#
_symmetry.space_group_name_H-M   'P 1'
#
loop_
_entity.id
_entity.type
_entity.pdbx_description
1 polymer ?
#
loop_
_entity_poly.entity_id
_entity_poly.type
_entity_poly.pdbx_seq_one_letter_code
_entity_poly.pdbx_strand_id
1 'polypeptide(L)' 'MWARPSRLLSVLLLLPLLPLSAQPPGEAALAKRIEEIINRGDAAKAFWGIEVFSPARGRTLYSLNAHRYFIP' A
#
# COMPACT_ATOMS: atom_id res chain seq x y z
N MET A 1 -28.86 -13.17 39.41
CA MET A 1 -27.51 -12.57 39.31
C MET A 1 -27.31 -12.11 37.87
N TRP A 2 -27.46 -10.82 37.57
CA TRP A 2 -27.34 -10.31 36.19
C TRP A 2 -25.87 -10.02 35.88
N ALA A 3 -25.32 -10.71 34.89
CA ALA A 3 -23.96 -10.50 34.41
C ALA A 3 -23.86 -9.11 33.77
N ARG A 4 -22.91 -8.28 34.25
CA ARG A 4 -22.61 -6.97 33.68
C ARG A 4 -22.04 -7.20 32.27
N PRO A 5 -22.67 -6.71 31.18
CA PRO A 5 -22.11 -6.82 29.84
C PRO A 5 -20.90 -5.89 29.72
N SER A 6 -19.73 -6.48 30.03
CA SER A 6 -18.49 -6.44 29.28
C SER A 6 -18.23 -5.19 28.44
N ARG A 7 -17.35 -4.32 28.97
CA ARG A 7 -16.68 -3.19 28.28
C ARG A 7 -16.11 -3.53 26.90
N LEU A 8 -15.95 -4.82 26.58
CA LEU A 8 -15.55 -5.36 25.29
C LEU A 8 -16.51 -4.99 24.14
N LEU A 9 -17.81 -4.86 24.41
CA LEU A 9 -18.78 -4.50 23.38
C LEU A 9 -18.57 -3.05 22.89
N SER A 10 -18.13 -2.16 23.78
CA SER A 10 -17.84 -0.76 23.44
C SER A 10 -16.61 -0.59 22.55
N VAL A 11 -15.62 -1.49 22.63
CA VAL A 11 -14.40 -1.43 21.81
C VAL A 11 -14.68 -1.90 20.37
N LEU A 12 -15.52 -2.93 20.20
CA LEU A 12 -15.92 -3.44 18.88
C LEU A 12 -16.77 -2.43 18.08
N LEU A 13 -17.57 -1.61 18.76
CA LEU A 13 -18.41 -0.57 18.13
C LEU A 13 -17.61 0.63 17.61
N LEU A 14 -16.36 0.83 18.06
CA LEU A 14 -15.49 1.93 17.63
C LEU A 14 -14.59 1.56 16.44
N LEU A 15 -14.51 0.28 16.07
CA LEU A 15 -13.68 -0.19 14.95
C LEU A 15 -14.06 0.34 13.55
N PRO A 16 -15.34 0.62 13.19
CA PRO A 16 -15.67 1.01 11.82
C PRO A 16 -15.33 2.48 11.49
N LEU A 17 -14.89 3.28 12.46
CA LEU A 17 -14.48 4.69 12.23
C LEU A 17 -13.01 4.86 11.90
N LEU A 18 -12.23 3.77 11.79
CA LEU A 18 -10.85 3.88 11.33
C LEU A 18 -10.87 4.34 9.87
N PRO A 19 -10.26 5.49 9.53
CA PRO A 19 -10.16 5.93 8.16
C PRO A 19 -9.42 4.85 7.38
N LEU A 20 -10.13 4.20 6.47
CA LEU A 20 -9.53 3.30 5.49
C LEU A 20 -8.52 4.15 4.73
N SER A 21 -7.24 3.88 4.97
CA SER A 21 -6.09 4.61 4.44
C SER A 21 -6.28 4.94 2.96
N ALA A 22 -6.81 6.13 2.68
CA ALA A 22 -7.01 6.60 1.32
C ALA A 22 -5.64 6.99 0.77
N GLN A 23 -5.22 6.30 -0.28
CA GLN A 23 -3.93 6.56 -0.92
C GLN A 23 -3.92 8.01 -1.44
N PRO A 24 -2.90 8.83 -1.13
CA PRO A 24 -2.83 10.21 -1.60
C PRO A 24 -2.97 10.27 -3.13
N PRO A 25 -3.68 11.25 -3.70
CA PRO A 25 -3.92 11.33 -5.14
C PRO A 25 -2.65 11.24 -5.99
N GLY A 26 -1.53 11.78 -5.51
CA GLY A 26 -0.23 11.70 -6.19
C GLY A 26 0.40 10.30 -6.22
N GLU A 27 0.11 9.44 -5.24
CA GLU A 27 0.64 8.07 -5.18
C GLU A 27 -0.09 7.17 -6.20
N ALA A 28 -1.39 7.37 -6.40
CA ALA A 28 -2.14 6.69 -7.45
C ALA A 28 -1.65 7.11 -8.85
N ALA A 29 -1.38 8.40 -9.06
CA ALA A 29 -0.81 8.90 -10.31
C ALA A 29 0.60 8.34 -10.58
N LEU A 30 1.43 8.23 -9.54
CA LEU A 30 2.75 7.58 -9.62
C LEU A 30 2.62 6.11 -10.05
N ALA A 31 1.78 5.34 -9.37
CA ALA A 31 1.57 3.92 -9.67
C ALA A 31 1.14 3.72 -11.13
N LYS A 32 0.13 4.48 -11.57
CA LYS A 32 -0.36 4.43 -12.95
C LYS A 32 0.74 4.73 -13.97
N ARG A 33 1.56 5.75 -13.72
CA ARG A 33 2.65 6.11 -14.63
C ARG A 33 3.75 5.04 -14.69
N ILE A 34 4.06 4.40 -13.56
CA ILE A 34 5.00 3.27 -13.54
C ILE A 34 4.43 2.11 -14.37
N GLU A 35 3.16 1.76 -14.16
CA GLU A 35 2.46 0.71 -14.92
C GLU A 35 2.46 0.99 -16.43
N GLU A 36 2.19 2.23 -16.84
CA GLU A 36 2.25 2.64 -18.26
C GLU A 36 3.66 2.47 -18.86
N ILE A 37 4.71 2.66 -18.07
CA ILE A 37 6.10 2.52 -18.52
C ILE A 37 6.48 1.05 -18.64
N ILE A 38 6.24 0.25 -17.59
CA ILE A 38 6.70 -1.15 -17.55
C ILE A 38 5.91 -2.05 -18.50
N ASN A 39 4.70 -1.66 -18.90
CA ASN A 39 3.88 -2.41 -19.85
C ASN A 39 4.08 -1.99 -21.31
N ARG A 40 5.06 -1.12 -21.62
CA ARG A 40 5.26 -0.59 -22.98
C ARG A 40 6.48 -1.22 -23.66
N GLY A 41 6.28 -1.67 -24.90
CA GLY A 41 7.37 -2.12 -25.78
C GLY A 41 8.18 -3.26 -25.16
N ASP A 42 9.50 -3.18 -25.24
CA ASP A 42 10.39 -4.21 -24.70
C ASP A 42 10.40 -4.26 -23.17
N ALA A 43 10.03 -3.18 -22.47
CA ALA A 43 9.91 -3.19 -21.02
C ALA A 43 8.87 -4.22 -20.54
N ALA A 44 7.82 -4.46 -21.33
CA ALA A 44 6.78 -5.44 -21.01
C ALA A 44 7.27 -6.90 -20.98
N LYS A 45 8.46 -7.16 -21.56
CA LYS A 45 9.06 -8.50 -21.61
C LYS A 45 9.97 -8.79 -20.40
N ALA A 46 10.27 -7.79 -19.58
CA ALA A 46 11.19 -7.90 -18.45
C ALA A 46 10.45 -8.19 -17.14
N PHE A 47 11.18 -8.79 -16.19
CA PHE A 47 10.75 -8.86 -14.80
C PHE A 47 11.24 -7.62 -14.06
N TRP A 48 10.30 -6.87 -13.47
CA TRP A 48 10.61 -5.63 -12.77
C TRP A 48 10.54 -5.81 -11.25
N GLY A 49 11.56 -5.35 -10.55
CA GLY A 49 11.57 -5.06 -9.12
C GLY A 49 11.71 -3.56 -8.93
N ILE A 50 10.71 -2.91 -8.34
CA ILE A 50 10.67 -1.45 -8.18
C ILE A 50 10.28 -1.12 -6.75
N GLU A 51 11.06 -0.29 -6.09
CA GLU A 51 10.70 0.34 -4.83
C GLU A 51 10.95 1.84 -4.91
N VAL A 52 9.95 2.64 -4.53
CA VAL A 52 10.04 4.10 -4.49
C VAL A 52 9.86 4.55 -3.05
N PHE A 53 10.94 4.95 -2.39
CA PHE A 53 10.92 5.47 -1.02
C PHE A 53 10.86 7.01 -1.02
N SER A 54 10.07 7.59 -0.12
CA SER A 54 10.04 9.03 0.12
C SER A 54 10.76 9.36 1.43
N PRO A 55 11.96 9.97 1.37
CA PRO A 55 12.67 10.39 2.58
C PRO A 55 11.87 11.40 3.39
N ALA A 56 11.25 12.38 2.71
CA ALA A 56 10.44 13.41 3.37
C ALA A 56 9.22 12.84 4.12
N ARG A 57 8.66 11.71 3.66
CA ARG A 57 7.53 11.04 4.32
C ARG A 57 7.95 9.85 5.18
N GLY A 58 9.23 9.48 5.16
CA GLY A 58 9.78 8.32 5.88
C GLY A 58 9.15 6.99 5.49
N ARG A 59 8.57 6.84 4.29
CA ARG A 59 7.88 5.61 3.87
C ARG A 59 7.98 5.32 2.38
N THR A 60 7.82 4.04 2.03
CA THR A 60 7.65 3.56 0.66
C THR A 60 6.31 4.04 0.08
N LEU A 61 6.38 4.59 -1.12
CA LEU A 61 5.24 5.11 -1.89
C LEU A 61 4.74 4.11 -2.95
N TYR A 62 5.64 3.26 -3.44
CA TYR A 62 5.35 2.23 -4.43
C TYR A 62 6.28 1.05 -4.23
N SER A 63 5.74 -0.16 -4.33
CA SER A 63 6.51 -1.40 -4.27
C SER A 63 5.94 -2.40 -5.26
N LEU A 64 6.79 -2.92 -6.13
CA LEU A 64 6.50 -3.98 -7.09
C LEU A 64 7.61 -5.02 -7.01
N ASN A 65 7.27 -6.25 -6.63
CA ASN A 65 8.21 -7.37 -6.53
C ASN A 65 9.50 -7.08 -5.71
N ALA A 66 9.46 -6.15 -4.74
CA ALA A 66 10.65 -5.75 -3.96
C ALA A 66 11.27 -6.91 -3.14
N HIS A 67 10.51 -7.97 -2.91
CA HIS A 67 10.96 -9.18 -2.21
C HIS A 67 11.61 -10.22 -3.15
N ARG A 68 11.66 -9.97 -4.46
CA ARG A 68 12.27 -10.89 -5.43
C ARG A 68 13.74 -10.54 -5.63
N TYR A 69 14.53 -11.56 -5.93
CA TYR A 69 15.94 -11.41 -6.28
C TYR A 69 16.08 -11.12 -7.78
N PHE A 70 16.93 -10.14 -8.11
CA PHE A 70 17.28 -9.75 -9.47
C PHE A 70 18.80 -9.80 -9.64
N ILE A 71 19.26 -9.92 -10.88
CA ILE A 71 20.67 -9.72 -11.21
C ILE A 71 20.90 -8.19 -11.23
N PRO A 72 21.79 -7.65 -10.37
CA PRO A 72 22.02 -6.21 -10.27
C PRO A 72 22.77 -5.62 -11.46
#